data_AF-Q2HF12-F1
#
_entry.id   AF-Q2HF12-F1
#
_cell.length_a   1.000
_cell.length_b   1.000
_cell.length_c   1.000
_cell.angle_alpha   90.00
_cell.angle_beta   90.00
_cell.angle_gamma   90.00
#
_symmetry.space_group_name_H-M   'P 1'
#
loop_
_entity.id
_entity.type
_entity.pdbx_description
1 polymer ?
#
loop_
_entity_poly.entity_id
_entity_poly.type
_entity_poly.pdbx_seq_one_letter_code
_entity_poly.pdbx_strand_id
1 'polypeptide(L)'
;MSATGAPGTSRVAPTGSQPQQRPTGPTGAQQQPSAQQQIHLEQAAKDARMQEHWLKWSGIANQDRTYPVVFDKSPAAVTTELKRMVGPGVKTAAVHRVLGLDEDAPADADLGTVLVGLVSAATYANLADTFGLRSITVKLGSGERTAFVPVAKLAGAGKAKAED
;
A
#
# COMPACT_ATOMS: atom_id res chain seq x y z
N MET A 1 16.97 33.23 50.15
CA MET A 1 16.57 32.12 51.05
C MET A 1 15.21 32.49 51.62
N SER A 2 14.12 31.90 51.11
CA SER A 2 12.77 32.12 51.64
C SER A 2 12.21 30.79 52.09
N ALA A 3 12.01 30.68 53.40
CA ALA A 3 11.29 29.61 54.06
C ALA A 3 9.79 29.91 54.06
N THR A 4 8.95 28.90 53.86
CA THR A 4 7.54 28.76 54.31
C THR A 4 7.12 27.36 53.82
N GLY A 5 6.63 26.38 54.58
CA GLY A 5 6.21 26.26 55.96
C GLY A 5 5.36 24.98 55.98
N ALA A 6 5.76 23.96 56.73
CA ALA A 6 4.87 22.86 57.11
C ALA A 6 4.04 23.31 58.33
N PRO A 7 2.83 22.77 58.54
CA PRO A 7 2.74 21.66 59.51
C PRO A 7 1.67 20.61 59.15
N GLY A 8 1.89 19.33 59.42
CA GLY A 8 1.31 18.66 60.60
C GLY A 8 0.36 17.57 60.09
N THR A 9 0.19 16.39 60.68
CA THR A 9 0.44 15.94 62.05
C THR A 9 0.61 14.42 62.08
N SER A 10 1.55 14.00 62.92
CA SER A 10 1.74 12.75 63.67
C SER A 10 0.62 11.69 63.69
N ARG A 11 1.03 10.41 63.70
CA ARG A 11 1.13 9.56 64.92
C ARG A 11 0.66 8.10 64.69
N VAL A 12 1.65 7.19 64.75
CA VAL A 12 1.69 5.86 65.42
C VAL A 12 0.78 4.73 64.94
N ALA A 13 1.44 3.62 64.57
CA ALA A 13 0.89 2.28 64.38
C ALA A 13 0.49 1.60 65.72
N PRO A 14 -0.45 0.64 65.69
CA PRO A 14 -0.16 -0.63 66.38
C PRO A 14 -0.61 -1.89 65.63
N THR A 15 0.27 -2.91 65.71
CA THR A 15 0.02 -4.34 66.02
C THR A 15 -1.33 -5.01 65.69
N GLY A 16 -1.27 -6.04 64.84
CA GLY A 16 -1.45 -7.44 65.27
C GLY A 16 -2.86 -8.05 65.47
N SER A 17 -3.09 -9.13 64.72
CA SER A 17 -3.89 -10.34 65.02
C SER A 17 -5.37 -10.44 64.57
N GLN A 18 -5.64 -11.49 63.77
CA GLN A 18 -6.92 -12.01 63.21
C GLN A 18 -7.84 -12.61 64.32
N PRO A 19 -8.99 -13.31 64.06
CA PRO A 19 -9.77 -13.61 62.83
C PRO A 19 -11.32 -13.49 62.99
N GLN A 20 -12.12 -13.32 61.90
CA GLN A 20 -13.42 -14.03 61.75
C GLN A 20 -14.15 -13.77 60.40
N GLN A 21 -14.27 -14.86 59.65
CA GLN A 21 -15.41 -15.38 58.88
C GLN A 21 -16.43 -14.43 58.17
N ARG A 22 -16.48 -14.64 56.85
CA ARG A 22 -17.49 -14.30 55.81
C ARG A 22 -18.93 -13.96 56.27
N PRO A 23 -19.60 -13.10 55.50
CA PRO A 23 -20.66 -13.62 54.62
C PRO A 23 -20.35 -13.44 53.13
N THR A 24 -20.56 -14.51 52.38
CA THR A 24 -20.55 -14.59 50.92
C THR A 24 -21.65 -13.73 50.30
N GLY A 25 -21.27 -12.62 49.66
CA GLY A 25 -22.01 -12.06 48.53
C GLY A 25 -21.26 -12.41 47.23
N PRO A 26 -21.96 -12.64 46.10
CA PRO A 26 -21.29 -12.88 44.83
C PRO A 26 -20.64 -11.58 44.39
N THR A 27 -19.39 -11.38 44.78
CA THR A 27 -18.52 -10.41 44.15
C THR A 27 -18.42 -10.84 42.69
N GLY A 28 -19.08 -10.11 41.79
CA GLY A 28 -18.90 -10.27 40.36
C GLY A 28 -17.41 -10.24 40.10
N ALA A 29 -16.84 -11.41 39.80
CA ALA A 29 -15.44 -11.56 39.54
C ALA A 29 -15.15 -10.72 38.30
N GLN A 30 -14.59 -9.53 38.48
CA GLN A 30 -13.80 -8.92 37.42
C GLN A 30 -12.63 -9.87 37.22
N GLN A 31 -12.81 -10.80 36.27
CA GLN A 31 -11.74 -11.61 35.75
C GLN A 31 -10.74 -10.66 35.14
N GLN A 32 -9.68 -10.38 35.90
CA GLN A 32 -8.52 -9.69 35.39
C GLN A 32 -7.96 -10.59 34.28
N PRO A 33 -7.89 -10.11 33.03
CA PRO A 33 -7.47 -10.94 31.92
C PRO A 33 -6.09 -11.52 32.23
N SER A 34 -5.91 -12.81 31.98
CA SER A 34 -4.62 -13.46 32.21
C SER A 34 -3.52 -12.76 31.41
N ALA A 35 -2.26 -12.85 31.83
CA ALA A 35 -1.14 -12.20 31.14
C ALA A 35 -1.10 -12.57 29.63
N GLN A 36 -1.50 -13.78 29.25
CA GLN A 36 -1.66 -14.19 27.85
C GLN A 36 -2.83 -13.51 27.14
N GLN A 37 -3.96 -13.26 27.82
CA GLN A 37 -5.07 -12.48 27.26
C GLN A 37 -4.69 -11.01 27.06
N GLN A 38 -3.90 -10.42 27.96
CA GLN A 38 -3.36 -9.06 27.77
C GLN A 38 -2.44 -8.98 26.56
N ILE A 39 -1.52 -9.94 26.39
CA ILE A 39 -0.63 -9.98 25.21
C ILE A 39 -1.44 -10.11 23.92
N HIS A 40 -2.48 -10.96 23.90
CA HIS A 40 -3.36 -11.09 22.73
C HIS A 40 -4.13 -9.80 22.43
N LEU A 41 -4.64 -9.09 23.45
CA LEU A 41 -5.34 -7.83 23.28
C LEU A 41 -4.41 -6.71 22.79
N GLU A 42 -3.18 -6.66 23.32
CA GLU A 42 -2.17 -5.70 22.86
C GLU A 42 -1.70 -5.99 21.44
N GLN A 43 -1.58 -7.26 21.07
CA GLN A 43 -1.24 -7.65 19.70
C GLN A 43 -2.35 -7.28 18.73
N ALA A 44 -3.61 -7.60 19.06
CA ALA A 44 -4.76 -7.21 18.25
C ALA A 44 -4.89 -5.69 18.10
N ALA A 45 -4.59 -4.93 19.17
CA ALA A 45 -4.57 -3.47 19.12
C ALA A 45 -3.43 -2.92 18.24
N LYS A 46 -2.25 -3.57 18.25
CA LYS A 46 -1.15 -3.23 17.34
C LYS A 46 -1.50 -3.52 15.89
N ASP A 47 -2.07 -4.68 15.61
CA ASP A 47 -2.45 -5.09 14.26
C ASP A 47 -3.56 -4.18 13.69
N ALA A 48 -4.54 -3.81 14.51
CA ALA A 48 -5.57 -2.84 14.12
C ALA A 48 -4.98 -1.47 13.77
N ARG A 49 -4.03 -0.97 14.57
CA ARG A 49 -3.33 0.31 14.28
C ARG A 49 -2.45 0.20 13.03
N MET A 50 -1.78 -0.92 12.82
CA MET A 50 -1.00 -1.14 11.60
C MET A 50 -1.90 -1.20 10.37
N GLN A 51 -3.05 -1.85 10.46
CA GLN A 51 -4.02 -1.92 9.37
C GLN A 51 -4.62 -0.53 9.06
N GLU A 52 -4.98 0.25 10.07
CA GLU A 52 -5.48 1.61 9.88
C GLU A 52 -4.41 2.53 9.29
N HIS A 53 -3.18 2.44 9.81
CA HIS A 53 -2.03 3.17 9.26
C HIS A 53 -1.76 2.74 7.81
N TRP A 54 -1.78 1.43 7.53
CA TRP A 54 -1.64 0.91 6.18
C TRP A 54 -2.74 1.42 5.25
N LEU A 55 -4.01 1.40 5.65
CA LEU A 55 -5.13 1.88 4.83
C LEU A 55 -5.03 3.39 4.55
N LYS A 56 -4.72 4.18 5.58
CA LYS A 56 -4.56 5.63 5.45
C LYS A 56 -3.43 6.01 4.49
N TRP A 57 -2.30 5.31 4.57
CA TRP A 57 -1.14 5.59 3.74
C TRP A 57 -1.19 4.91 2.37
N SER A 58 -1.77 3.72 2.24
CA SER A 58 -1.88 3.00 0.95
C SER A 58 -2.84 3.68 -0.01
N GLY A 59 -3.96 4.23 0.47
CA GLY A 59 -4.89 5.00 -0.36
C GLY A 59 -4.26 6.27 -0.95
N ILE A 60 -3.55 7.04 -0.12
CA ILE A 60 -2.83 8.25 -0.54
C ILE A 60 -1.63 7.88 -1.43
N ALA A 61 -0.88 6.85 -1.06
CA ALA A 61 0.25 6.36 -1.85
C ALA A 61 -0.17 5.82 -3.22
N ASN A 62 -1.41 5.37 -3.41
CA ASN A 62 -1.93 5.01 -4.73
C ASN A 62 -2.32 6.23 -5.55
N GLN A 63 -2.81 7.31 -4.94
CA GLN A 63 -3.19 8.53 -5.68
C GLN A 63 -1.99 9.34 -6.17
N ASP A 64 -0.89 9.38 -5.40
CA ASP A 64 0.35 10.07 -5.77
C ASP A 64 1.26 9.25 -6.70
N ARG A 65 0.89 8.00 -7.01
CA ARG A 65 1.67 7.17 -7.93
C ARG A 65 1.52 7.65 -9.36
N THR A 66 2.67 7.88 -9.97
CA THR A 66 2.78 8.09 -11.42
C THR A 66 3.19 6.79 -12.10
N TYR A 67 2.49 6.48 -13.18
CA TYR A 67 2.70 5.27 -13.97
C TYR A 67 3.32 5.65 -15.32
N PRO A 68 4.44 5.03 -15.71
CA PRO A 68 5.01 5.24 -17.03
C PRO A 68 4.20 4.50 -18.10
N VAL A 69 3.72 5.24 -19.09
CA VAL A 69 2.91 4.74 -20.22
C VAL A 69 3.62 5.07 -21.53
N VAL A 70 3.64 4.10 -22.44
CA VAL A 70 4.29 4.20 -23.75
C VAL A 70 3.30 4.68 -24.81
N PHE A 71 3.71 5.62 -25.66
CA PHE A 71 2.83 6.30 -26.64
C PHE A 71 3.07 5.93 -28.10
N ASP A 72 4.26 5.43 -28.43
CA ASP A 72 4.72 5.22 -29.81
C ASP A 72 4.64 3.76 -30.28
N LYS A 73 4.47 2.80 -29.37
CA LYS A 73 4.39 1.35 -29.68
C LYS A 73 2.96 0.82 -29.75
N SER A 74 1.96 1.67 -29.51
CA SER A 74 0.55 1.32 -29.62
C SER A 74 0.06 1.43 -31.07
N PRO A 75 -0.97 0.65 -31.47
CA PRO A 75 -1.62 0.83 -32.77
C PRO A 75 -2.18 2.26 -32.93
N ALA A 76 -2.20 2.81 -34.15
CA ALA A 76 -2.58 4.21 -34.40
C ALA A 76 -3.94 4.63 -33.79
N ALA A 77 -4.94 3.75 -33.85
CA ALA A 77 -6.25 3.99 -33.23
C ALA A 77 -6.15 4.12 -31.70
N VAL A 78 -5.33 3.27 -31.06
CA VAL A 78 -5.06 3.32 -29.61
C VAL A 78 -4.27 4.58 -29.25
N THR A 79 -3.26 4.96 -30.05
CA THR A 79 -2.47 6.17 -29.80
C THR A 79 -3.31 7.45 -29.87
N THR A 80 -4.25 7.55 -30.82
CA THR A 80 -5.16 8.70 -30.94
C THR A 80 -6.02 8.83 -29.70
N GLU A 81 -6.62 7.72 -29.26
CA GLU A 81 -7.48 7.69 -28.09
C GLU A 81 -6.71 7.90 -26.78
N LEU A 82 -5.51 7.32 -26.67
CA LEU A 82 -4.58 7.55 -25.57
C LEU A 82 -4.24 9.03 -25.43
N LYS A 83 -3.91 9.72 -26.52
CA LYS A 83 -3.65 11.16 -26.50
C LYS A 83 -4.88 11.98 -26.09
N ARG A 84 -6.08 11.56 -26.52
CA ARG A 84 -7.35 12.18 -26.11
C ARG A 84 -7.61 12.04 -24.61
N MET A 85 -7.39 10.86 -24.05
CA MET A 85 -7.64 10.57 -22.63
C MET A 85 -6.62 11.19 -21.69
N VAL A 86 -5.35 11.20 -22.10
CA VAL A 86 -4.24 11.73 -21.29
C VAL A 86 -4.18 13.27 -21.38
N GLY A 87 -4.64 13.85 -22.48
CA GLY A 87 -4.65 15.29 -22.71
C GLY A 87 -3.28 15.85 -23.14
N PRO A 88 -3.21 17.11 -23.60
CA PRO A 88 -2.00 17.72 -24.14
C PRO A 88 -0.92 18.03 -23.08
N GLY A 89 -1.21 17.84 -21.80
CA GLY A 89 -0.31 18.21 -20.69
C GLY A 89 0.77 17.18 -20.37
N VAL A 90 0.68 15.95 -20.86
CA VAL A 90 1.68 14.91 -20.55
C VAL A 90 2.91 15.07 -21.41
N LYS A 91 4.02 15.35 -20.74
CA LYS A 91 5.35 15.37 -21.36
C LYS A 91 5.81 13.93 -21.58
N THR A 92 6.14 13.62 -22.84
CA THR A 92 6.77 12.35 -23.20
C THR A 92 8.27 12.57 -23.31
N ALA A 93 9.03 11.55 -22.91
CA ALA A 93 10.48 11.49 -23.06
C ALA A 93 10.85 10.23 -23.85
N ALA A 94 11.91 10.34 -24.65
CA ALA A 94 12.50 9.19 -25.32
C ALA A 94 13.36 8.41 -24.30
N VAL A 95 13.04 7.13 -24.11
CA VAL A 95 13.65 6.28 -23.09
C VAL A 95 14.06 4.96 -23.70
N HIS A 96 15.25 4.46 -23.34
CA HIS A 96 15.71 3.14 -23.79
C HIS A 96 14.87 2.03 -23.17
N ARG A 97 14.37 1.14 -24.02
CA ARG A 97 13.81 -0.14 -23.58
C ARG A 97 14.95 -1.07 -23.23
N VAL A 98 14.76 -1.86 -22.19
CA VAL A 98 15.68 -2.91 -21.77
C VAL A 98 14.92 -4.22 -21.63
N LEU A 99 15.67 -5.32 -21.59
CA LEU A 99 15.09 -6.64 -21.53
C LEU A 99 14.30 -6.79 -20.23
N GLY A 100 13.00 -7.07 -20.34
CA GLY A 100 12.19 -7.41 -19.19
C GLY A 100 12.59 -8.77 -18.59
N LEU A 101 12.24 -8.98 -17.32
CA LEU A 101 12.53 -10.23 -16.61
C LEU A 101 11.93 -11.46 -17.31
N ASP A 102 10.79 -11.26 -17.97
CA ASP A 102 10.00 -12.30 -18.64
C ASP A 102 10.08 -12.23 -20.18
N GLU A 103 11.04 -11.48 -20.73
CA GLU A 103 11.21 -11.35 -22.18
C GLU A 103 12.35 -12.25 -22.69
N ASP A 104 12.02 -13.21 -23.55
CA ASP A 104 13.00 -14.02 -24.29
C ASP A 104 13.61 -13.18 -25.42
N ALA A 105 14.73 -12.52 -25.13
CA ALA A 105 15.58 -11.92 -26.15
C ALA A 105 17.07 -12.13 -25.79
N PRO A 106 17.97 -12.14 -26.78
CA PRO A 106 19.40 -12.21 -26.50
C PRO A 106 19.83 -11.02 -25.63
N ALA A 107 20.74 -11.25 -24.70
CA ALA A 107 21.17 -10.26 -23.70
C ALA A 107 21.68 -8.94 -24.31
N ASP A 108 22.17 -8.99 -25.56
CA ASP A 108 22.68 -7.84 -26.33
C ASP A 108 21.68 -7.32 -27.38
N ALA A 109 20.41 -7.68 -27.30
CA ALA A 109 19.38 -7.16 -28.20
C ALA A 109 19.24 -5.64 -28.01
N ASP A 110 19.48 -4.87 -29.07
CA ASP A 110 19.03 -3.48 -29.09
C ASP A 110 17.51 -3.45 -29.23
N LEU A 111 16.83 -3.22 -28.10
CA LEU A 111 15.38 -3.14 -28.02
C LEU A 111 14.84 -1.76 -28.40
N GLY A 112 15.73 -0.82 -28.72
CA GLY A 112 15.43 0.51 -29.20
C GLY A 112 14.93 1.48 -28.13
N THR A 113 14.44 2.62 -28.61
CA THR A 113 13.91 3.71 -27.78
C THR A 113 12.39 3.77 -27.91
N VAL A 114 11.71 4.15 -26.83
CA VAL A 114 10.25 4.33 -26.73
C VAL A 114 9.91 5.71 -26.16
N LEU A 115 8.75 6.25 -26.52
CA LEU A 115 8.23 7.50 -25.97
C LEU A 115 7.38 7.21 -24.74
N VAL A 116 7.87 7.58 -23.56
CA VAL A 116 7.22 7.32 -22.27
C VAL A 116 6.73 8.64 -21.67
N GLY A 117 5.46 8.66 -21.25
CA GLY A 117 4.88 9.72 -20.43
C GLY A 117 4.47 9.20 -19.06
N LEU A 118 4.59 10.04 -18.03
CA LEU A 118 4.11 9.72 -16.68
C LEU A 118 2.66 10.19 -16.52
N VAL A 119 1.76 9.27 -16.13
CA VAL A 119 0.34 9.57 -15.91
C VAL A 119 -0.05 9.28 -14.46
N SER A 120 -1.09 9.93 -13.94
CA SER A 120 -1.60 9.66 -12.59
C SER A 120 -2.29 8.30 -12.51
N ALA A 121 -2.46 7.79 -11.30
CA ALA A 121 -3.20 6.55 -11.04
C ALA A 121 -4.63 6.56 -11.61
N ALA A 122 -5.32 7.69 -11.54
CA ALA A 122 -6.68 7.83 -12.08
C ALA A 122 -6.70 7.70 -13.60
N THR A 123 -5.76 8.35 -14.29
CA THR A 123 -5.61 8.21 -15.75
C THR A 123 -5.22 6.78 -16.12
N TYR A 124 -4.30 6.17 -15.36
CA TYR A 124 -3.90 4.78 -15.57
C TYR A 124 -5.08 3.81 -15.44
N ALA A 125 -5.92 3.95 -14.40
CA ALA A 125 -7.10 3.12 -14.22
C ALA A 125 -8.05 3.21 -15.43
N ASN A 126 -8.34 4.43 -15.89
CA ASN A 126 -9.17 4.64 -17.08
C ASN A 126 -8.56 3.99 -18.33
N LEU A 127 -7.23 4.04 -18.48
CA LEU A 127 -6.54 3.38 -19.60
C LEU A 127 -6.65 1.85 -19.50
N ALA A 128 -6.52 1.26 -18.31
CA ALA A 128 -6.69 -0.18 -18.10
C ALA A 128 -8.14 -0.65 -18.35
N ASP A 129 -9.12 0.19 -18.04
CA ASP A 129 -10.53 -0.07 -18.32
C ASP A 129 -10.86 0.03 -19.82
N THR A 130 -10.11 0.82 -20.58
CA THR A 130 -10.35 1.03 -22.02
C THR A 130 -9.52 0.08 -22.89
N PHE A 131 -8.25 -0.17 -22.51
CA PHE A 131 -7.25 -0.87 -23.30
C PHE A 131 -6.76 -2.14 -22.61
N GLY A 132 -6.18 -3.06 -23.39
CA GLY A 132 -5.26 -4.04 -22.82
C GLY A 132 -3.96 -3.33 -22.50
N LEU A 133 -3.28 -3.70 -21.42
CA LEU A 133 -1.96 -3.15 -21.10
C LEU A 133 -0.93 -4.27 -21.18
N ARG A 134 0.11 -4.09 -22.01
CA ARG A 134 1.30 -4.94 -21.99
C ARG A 134 2.40 -4.24 -21.20
N SER A 135 3.14 -4.98 -20.40
CA SER A 135 4.30 -4.46 -19.67
C SER A 135 5.58 -4.59 -20.50
N ILE A 136 6.43 -3.58 -20.45
CA ILE A 136 7.83 -3.61 -20.91
C ILE A 136 8.72 -3.01 -19.84
N THR A 137 10.02 -3.26 -19.88
CA THR A 137 10.98 -2.61 -18.98
C THR A 137 11.72 -1.48 -19.69
N VAL A 138 11.84 -0.33 -19.03
CA VAL A 138 12.51 0.87 -19.56
C VAL A 138 13.46 1.47 -18.53
N LYS A 139 14.53 2.13 -18.98
CA LYS A 139 15.49 2.84 -18.11
C LYS A 139 15.01 4.26 -17.80
N LEU A 140 14.31 4.45 -16.68
CA LEU A 140 13.81 5.76 -16.23
C LEU A 140 14.65 6.31 -15.08
N GLY A 141 15.33 7.43 -15.31
CA GLY A 141 16.20 8.06 -14.32
C GLY A 141 17.41 7.16 -14.00
N SER A 142 17.61 6.85 -12.73
CA SER A 142 18.74 6.03 -12.26
C SER A 142 18.46 4.52 -12.26
N GLY A 143 17.30 4.05 -12.75
CA GLY A 143 16.94 2.64 -12.64
C GLY A 143 15.95 2.14 -13.70
N GLU A 144 15.71 0.84 -13.66
CA GLU A 144 14.76 0.16 -14.54
C GLU A 144 13.36 0.22 -13.93
N ARG A 145 12.37 0.47 -14.78
CA ARG A 145 10.95 0.53 -14.39
C ARG A 145 10.09 -0.18 -15.41
N THR A 146 9.02 -0.79 -14.93
CA THR A 146 7.97 -1.33 -15.79
C THR A 146 7.13 -0.20 -16.36
N ALA A 147 7.11 -0.06 -17.69
CA ALA A 147 6.21 0.81 -18.42
C ALA A 147 5.10 0.02 -19.10
N PHE A 148 3.96 0.65 -19.29
CA PHE A 148 2.78 0.02 -19.85
C PHE A 148 2.53 0.50 -21.27
N VAL A 149 2.38 -0.44 -22.19
CA VAL A 149 2.02 -0.22 -23.59
C VAL A 149 0.53 -0.49 -23.75
N PRO A 150 -0.31 0.54 -23.99
CA PRO A 150 -1.70 0.34 -24.31
C PRO A 150 -1.85 -0.40 -25.64
N VAL A 151 -2.70 -1.40 -25.68
CA VAL A 151 -3.03 -2.19 -26.86
C VAL A 151 -4.54 -2.36 -26.96
N ALA A 152 -5.05 -2.68 -28.15
CA ALA A 152 -6.46 -3.00 -28.31
C ALA A 152 -6.82 -4.17 -27.37
N LYS A 153 -7.95 -4.07 -26.64
CA LYS A 153 -8.45 -5.20 -25.87
C LYS A 153 -8.75 -6.34 -26.83
N LEU A 154 -8.09 -7.48 -26.63
CA LEU A 154 -8.49 -8.71 -27.30
C LEU A 154 -9.91 -9.05 -26.81
N ALA A 155 -10.89 -8.93 -27.69
CA ALA A 155 -12.23 -9.44 -27.46
C ALA A 155 -12.15 -10.98 -27.37
N GLY A 156 -11.75 -11.52 -26.22
CA GLY A 156 -11.47 -12.96 -26.14
C GLY A 156 -10.86 -13.53 -24.86
N ALA A 157 -10.54 -12.74 -23.82
CA ALA A 157 -10.14 -13.32 -22.53
C ALA A 157 -11.35 -13.76 -21.66
N GLY A 158 -12.47 -14.10 -22.30
CA GLY A 158 -13.62 -14.73 -21.68
C GLY A 158 -13.58 -16.24 -21.90
N LYS A 159 -13.26 -16.98 -20.84
CA LYS A 159 -13.33 -18.46 -20.74
C LYS A 159 -12.43 -19.26 -21.69
N ALA A 160 -11.19 -19.50 -21.29
CA ALA A 160 -10.57 -20.80 -21.56
C ALA A 160 -10.91 -21.72 -20.38
N LYS A 161 -11.91 -22.59 -20.58
CA LYS A 161 -12.08 -23.82 -19.80
C LYS A 161 -10.77 -24.62 -19.92
N ALA A 162 -10.25 -25.11 -18.80
CA ALA A 162 -9.38 -26.27 -18.79
C ALA A 162 -10.01 -27.26 -17.80
N GLU A 163 -10.92 -28.07 -18.35
CA GLU A 163 -11.39 -29.31 -17.76
C GLU A 163 -11.34 -30.30 -18.91
N ASP A 164 -10.28 -31.10 -18.94
CA ASP A 164 -10.26 -32.49 -19.40
C ASP A 164 -9.18 -33.24 -18.61
#